data_AF-A0A3Q7J233-F1
#
_entry.id   AF-A0A3Q7J233-F1
#
_cell.length_a   1.000
_cell.length_b   1.000
_cell.length_c   1.000
_cell.angle_alpha   90.00
_cell.angle_beta   90.00
_cell.angle_gamma   90.00
#
_symmetry.space_group_name_H-M   'P 1'
#
loop_
_entity.id
_entity.type
_entity.pdbx_description
1 polymer ?
#
loop_
_entity_poly.entity_id
_entity_poly.type
_entity_poly.pdbx_seq_one_letter_code
_entity_poly.pdbx_strand_id
1 'polypeptide(L)'
;MLTISLHGLTTKTLHIIYLRWNTITSIEAATNYIQQVVIPHPWRRSICLNNHSIGYVSVRPESRSDQNHRAHIGYAIGSDYWGQGIVTKALKMAIPIVFNDFPNF
;
A
#
# COMPACT_ATOMS: atom_id res chain seq x y z
N MET A 1 31.26 19.87 9.32
CA MET A 1 30.27 20.82 9.86
C MET A 1 30.14 21.94 8.84
N LEU A 2 29.10 21.93 8.02
CA LEU A 2 28.83 22.97 7.03
C LEU A 2 27.41 23.46 7.29
N THR A 3 27.31 24.64 7.87
CA THR A 3 26.05 25.31 8.18
C THR A 3 25.61 26.08 6.94
N ILE A 4 24.55 25.63 6.28
CA ILE A 4 23.86 26.44 5.26
C ILE A 4 22.70 27.14 5.98
N SER A 5 22.86 28.43 6.24
CA SER A 5 21.81 29.29 6.78
C SER A 5 20.81 29.62 5.66
N LEU A 6 19.65 28.97 5.67
CA LEU A 6 18.49 29.40 4.88
C LEU A 6 17.65 30.36 5.73
N HIS A 7 17.93 31.65 5.60
CA HIS A 7 17.00 32.69 6.03
C HIS A 7 15.84 32.76 5.02
N GLY A 8 14.60 32.59 5.48
CA GLY A 8 13.44 33.17 4.80
C GLY A 8 12.61 32.28 3.87
N LEU A 9 12.61 30.96 4.02
CA LEU A 9 11.58 30.13 3.39
C LEU A 9 10.60 29.67 4.48
N THR A 10 9.43 30.32 4.50
CA THR A 10 8.23 29.75 5.08
C THR A 10 8.14 28.28 4.65
N THR A 11 7.96 27.39 5.63
CA THR A 11 7.70 25.97 5.42
C THR A 11 6.49 25.80 4.51
N LYS A 12 6.68 25.88 3.20
CA LYS A 12 5.78 25.29 2.23
C LYS A 12 5.99 23.80 2.38
N THR A 13 5.17 23.17 3.22
CA THR A 13 4.98 21.73 3.24
C THR A 13 4.80 21.28 1.81
N LEU A 14 5.84 20.67 1.23
CA LEU A 14 5.71 20.00 -0.05
C LEU A 14 4.68 18.90 0.20
N HIS A 15 3.47 19.05 -0.34
CA HIS A 15 2.45 18.00 -0.29
C HIS A 15 2.92 16.89 -1.24
N ILE A 16 3.86 16.05 -0.78
CA ILE A 16 4.29 14.89 -1.53
C ILE A 16 3.15 13.88 -1.47
N ILE A 17 2.38 13.80 -2.56
CA ILE A 17 1.29 12.86 -2.71
C ILE A 17 1.89 11.54 -3.20
N TYR A 18 2.11 10.61 -2.28
CA TYR A 18 2.61 9.27 -2.60
C TYR A 18 1.50 8.32 -3.07
N LEU A 19 0.23 8.67 -2.85
CA LEU A 19 -0.93 7.82 -3.10
C LEU A 19 -1.93 8.54 -4.01
N ARG A 20 -2.61 7.79 -4.88
CA ARG A 20 -3.63 8.33 -5.79
C ARG A 20 -4.96 8.68 -5.12
N TRP A 21 -5.11 8.41 -3.83
CA TRP A 21 -6.32 8.69 -3.06
C TRP A 21 -6.07 9.68 -1.94
N ASN A 22 -7.15 10.37 -1.55
CA ASN A 22 -7.13 11.36 -0.49
C ASN A 22 -6.85 10.73 0.88
N THR A 23 -6.27 11.53 1.76
CA THR A 23 -6.12 11.18 3.18
C THR A 23 -7.51 10.93 3.78
N ILE A 24 -7.66 9.79 4.45
CA ILE A 24 -8.86 9.45 5.22
C ILE A 24 -8.72 10.10 6.60
N THR A 25 -9.67 10.96 6.96
CA THR A 25 -9.58 11.81 8.17
C THR A 25 -10.63 11.50 9.23
N SER A 26 -11.51 10.51 9.02
CA SER A 26 -12.52 10.08 10.00
C SER A 26 -12.69 8.57 10.04
N ILE A 27 -13.21 8.07 11.17
CA ILE A 27 -13.52 6.65 11.36
C ILE A 27 -14.61 6.18 10.38
N GLU A 28 -15.61 7.02 10.12
CA GLU A 28 -16.68 6.73 9.16
C GLU A 28 -16.11 6.60 7.75
N ALA A 29 -15.28 7.54 7.31
CA ALA A 29 -14.63 7.48 6.00
C ALA A 29 -13.70 6.26 5.88
N ALA A 30 -13.00 5.88 6.96
CA ALA A 30 -12.19 4.68 7.00
C ALA A 30 -13.05 3.41 6.87
N THR A 31 -14.14 3.33 7.62
CA THR A 31 -15.10 2.22 7.56
C THR A 31 -15.67 2.06 6.16
N ASN A 32 -16.12 3.17 5.55
CA ASN A 32 -16.63 3.17 4.19
C ASN A 32 -15.57 2.74 3.17
N TYR A 33 -14.32 3.23 3.30
CA TYR A 33 -13.23 2.79 2.44
C TYR A 33 -12.94 1.29 2.57
N ILE A 34 -12.97 0.76 3.79
CA ILE A 34 -12.77 -0.68 4.02
C ILE A 34 -13.87 -1.49 3.33
N GLN A 35 -15.14 -1.12 3.57
CA GLN A 35 -16.29 -1.85 3.03
C GLN A 35 -16.38 -1.78 1.51
N GLN A 36 -16.11 -0.60 0.92
CA GLN A 36 -16.35 -0.36 -0.51
C GLN A 36 -15.12 -0.60 -1.38
N VAL A 37 -13.90 -0.53 -0.83
CA VAL A 37 -12.65 -0.60 -1.61
C VAL A 37 -11.71 -1.71 -1.17
N VAL A 38 -11.59 -1.97 0.14
CA VAL A 38 -10.64 -2.99 0.64
C VAL A 38 -11.23 -4.38 0.53
N ILE A 39 -12.44 -4.61 1.06
CA ILE A 39 -13.09 -5.92 1.08
C ILE A 39 -13.41 -6.44 -0.33
N PRO A 40 -13.94 -5.62 -1.27
CA PRO A 40 -14.23 -6.09 -2.63
C PRO A 40 -12.98 -6.29 -3.50
N HIS A 41 -11.79 -5.92 -3.01
CA HIS A 41 -10.56 -6.10 -3.77
C HIS A 41 -10.25 -7.58 -3.95
N PRO A 42 -9.92 -8.06 -5.17
CA PRO A 42 -9.75 -9.48 -5.46
C PRO A 42 -8.73 -10.17 -4.54
N TRP A 43 -7.61 -9.49 -4.27
CA TRP A 43 -6.66 -9.95 -3.28
C TRP A 43 -6.03 -8.76 -2.55
N ARG A 44 -6.43 -8.50 -1.31
CA ARG A 44 -5.80 -7.48 -0.46
C ARG A 44 -5.66 -8.04 0.96
N ARG A 45 -4.47 -7.84 1.54
CA ARG A 45 -4.12 -8.31 2.88
C ARG A 45 -3.39 -7.21 3.63
N SER A 46 -3.74 -7.04 4.90
CA SER A 46 -3.03 -6.13 5.79
C SER A 46 -1.64 -6.68 6.12
N ILE A 47 -0.66 -5.80 6.22
CA ILE A 47 0.63 -6.09 6.83
C ILE A 47 0.47 -5.73 8.31
N CYS A 48 0.53 -6.74 9.18
CA CYS A 48 0.38 -6.56 10.62
C CYS A 48 1.71 -6.73 11.35
N LEU A 49 1.98 -5.84 12.30
CA LEU A 49 3.07 -5.95 13.27
C LEU A 49 2.48 -5.77 14.67
N ASN A 50 2.71 -6.71 15.58
CA ASN A 50 2.15 -6.71 16.94
C ASN A 50 0.63 -6.48 16.96
N ASN A 51 -0.09 -7.22 16.10
CA ASN A 51 -1.55 -7.12 15.90
C ASN A 51 -2.06 -5.75 15.42
N HIS A 52 -1.17 -4.84 15.00
CA HIS A 52 -1.55 -3.57 14.39
C HIS A 52 -1.30 -3.58 12.90
N SER A 53 -2.30 -3.16 12.13
CA SER A 53 -2.17 -2.94 10.69
C SER A 53 -1.27 -1.73 10.43
N ILE A 54 -0.13 -1.95 9.78
CA ILE A 54 0.84 -0.89 9.44
C ILE A 54 0.90 -0.57 7.94
N GLY A 55 0.19 -1.35 7.13
CA GLY A 55 0.17 -1.24 5.68
C GLY A 55 -0.66 -2.34 5.03
N TYR A 56 -0.51 -2.51 3.73
CA TYR A 56 -1.15 -3.61 2.99
C TYR A 56 -0.34 -4.00 1.75
N VAL A 57 -0.61 -5.21 1.28
CA VAL A 57 -0.29 -5.69 -0.08
C VAL A 57 -1.60 -5.96 -0.81
N SER A 58 -1.65 -5.65 -2.09
CA SER A 58 -2.78 -5.94 -2.96
C SER A 58 -2.32 -6.50 -4.29
N VAL A 59 -3.02 -7.52 -4.79
CA VAL A 59 -2.82 -8.07 -6.13
C VAL A 59 -4.14 -8.03 -6.89
N ARG A 60 -4.10 -7.47 -8.09
CA ARG A 60 -5.24 -7.45 -9.02
C ARG A 60 -4.81 -8.13 -10.32
N PRO A 61 -5.31 -9.34 -10.61
CA PRO A 61 -5.21 -9.94 -11.93
C PRO A 61 -5.71 -8.99 -13.02
N GLU A 62 -5.11 -9.06 -14.21
CA GLU A 62 -5.68 -8.39 -15.37
C GLU A 62 -7.04 -9.01 -15.72
N SER A 63 -8.00 -8.18 -16.12
CA SER A 63 -9.38 -8.61 -16.35
C SER A 63 -9.62 -9.19 -17.75
N ARG A 64 -8.65 -9.07 -18.66
CA ARG A 64 -8.76 -9.57 -20.03
C ARG A 64 -8.37 -11.05 -20.11
N SER A 65 -9.16 -11.84 -20.82
CA SER A 65 -9.02 -13.29 -20.90
C SER A 65 -7.69 -13.76 -21.51
N ASP A 66 -7.07 -12.95 -22.36
CA ASP A 66 -5.76 -13.19 -22.96
C ASP A 66 -4.58 -12.77 -22.07
N GLN A 67 -4.86 -12.14 -20.92
CA GLN A 67 -3.86 -11.60 -19.99
C GLN A 67 -3.96 -12.21 -18.59
N ASN A 68 -4.58 -13.39 -18.47
CA ASN A 68 -4.70 -14.11 -17.21
C ASN A 68 -3.36 -14.39 -16.52
N HIS A 69 -2.25 -14.40 -17.25
CA HIS A 69 -0.88 -14.57 -16.73
C HIS A 69 -0.25 -13.28 -16.16
N ARG A 70 -1.01 -12.18 -16.05
CA ARG A 70 -0.52 -10.86 -15.61
C ARG A 70 -1.34 -10.34 -14.44
N ALA A 71 -0.66 -9.66 -13.51
CA ALA A 71 -1.30 -9.01 -12.39
C ALA A 71 -0.55 -7.74 -11.96
N HIS A 72 -1.32 -6.79 -11.46
CA HIS A 72 -0.80 -5.60 -10.80
C HIS A 72 -0.61 -5.87 -9.31
N ILE A 73 0.62 -5.65 -8.83
CA ILE A 73 0.96 -5.66 -7.42
C ILE A 73 1.05 -4.22 -6.92
N GLY A 74 0.36 -3.92 -5.83
CA GLY A 74 0.41 -2.64 -5.13
C GLY A 74 0.65 -2.82 -3.64
N TYR A 75 1.26 -1.83 -3.01
CA TYR A 75 1.51 -1.82 -1.57
C TYR A 75 1.51 -0.39 -1.03
N ALA A 76 1.23 -0.25 0.26
CA ALA A 76 1.51 0.96 1.02
C ALA A 76 1.84 0.60 2.45
N ILE A 77 2.66 1.41 3.10
CA ILE A 77 3.06 1.26 4.50
C ILE A 77 3.25 2.64 5.12
N GLY A 78 2.97 2.77 6.41
CA GLY A 78 3.19 4.02 7.16
C GLY A 78 4.65 4.48 7.06
N SER A 79 4.86 5.81 7.02
CA SER A 79 6.17 6.44 6.87
C SER A 79 7.19 6.01 7.93
N ASP A 80 6.72 5.77 9.15
CA ASP A 80 7.57 5.37 10.28
C ASP A 80 8.22 4.00 10.06
N TYR A 81 7.69 3.22 9.11
CA TYR A 81 8.15 1.87 8.77
C TYR A 81 8.99 1.83 7.48
N TRP A 82 9.29 2.97 6.88
CA TRP A 82 10.09 3.05 5.66
C TRP A 82 11.55 2.66 5.90
N GLY A 83 12.21 2.14 4.86
CA GLY A 83 13.63 1.75 4.92
C GLY A 83 13.93 0.46 5.67
N GLN A 84 12.92 -0.21 6.24
CA GLN A 84 13.10 -1.40 7.09
C GLN A 84 12.94 -2.74 6.35
N GLY A 85 12.67 -2.72 5.03
CA GLY A 85 12.49 -3.94 4.23
C GLY A 85 11.21 -4.74 4.51
N ILE A 86 10.28 -4.21 5.31
CA ILE A 86 9.03 -4.87 5.72
C ILE A 86 8.17 -5.26 4.51
N VAL A 87 7.96 -4.33 3.57
CA VAL A 87 7.17 -4.59 2.36
C VAL A 87 7.81 -5.67 1.50
N THR A 88 9.14 -5.69 1.36
CA THR A 88 9.84 -6.73 0.61
C THR A 88 9.61 -8.11 1.22
N LYS A 89 9.66 -8.22 2.55
CA LYS A 89 9.35 -9.48 3.25
C LYS A 89 7.88 -9.86 3.06
N ALA A 90 6.96 -8.92 3.18
CA ALA A 90 5.53 -9.14 2.95
C ALA A 90 5.26 -9.65 1.53
N LEU A 91 5.89 -9.06 0.50
CA LEU A 91 5.75 -9.50 -0.89
C LEU A 91 6.30 -10.90 -1.12
N LYS A 92 7.47 -11.24 -0.57
CA LYS A 92 8.02 -12.60 -0.67
C LYS A 92 7.09 -13.66 -0.08
N MET A 93 6.33 -13.34 0.96
CA MET A 93 5.31 -14.22 1.53
C MET A 93 4.02 -14.21 0.73
N ALA A 94 3.59 -13.06 0.23
CA ALA A 94 2.34 -12.89 -0.51
C ALA A 94 2.34 -13.60 -1.86
N ILE A 95 3.42 -13.50 -2.63
CA ILE A 95 3.51 -14.03 -4.00
C ILE A 95 3.13 -15.53 -4.09
N PRO A 96 3.72 -16.46 -3.30
CA PRO A 96 3.34 -17.87 -3.39
C PRO A 96 1.88 -18.12 -2.99
N ILE A 97 1.34 -17.34 -2.03
CA ILE A 97 -0.07 -17.44 -1.63
C ILE A 97 -0.98 -17.01 -2.78
N VAL A 98 -0.63 -15.92 -3.47
CA VAL A 98 -1.37 -15.43 -4.63
C VAL A 98 -1.41 -16.48 -5.75
N PHE A 99 -0.29 -17.13 -6.07
CA PHE A 99 -0.28 -18.19 -7.08
C PHE A 99 -1.16 -19.39 -6.70
N ASN A 100 -1.25 -19.70 -5.39
CA ASN A 100 -2.15 -20.74 -4.91
C ASN A 100 -3.63 -20.31 -4.96
N ASP A 101 -3.93 -19.05 -4.62
CA ASP A 101 -5.28 -18.49 -4.63
C ASP A 101 -5.81 -18.26 -6.05
N PHE A 102 -4.91 -18.02 -7.02
CA PHE A 102 -5.21 -17.86 -8.44
C PHE A 102 -4.45 -18.91 -9.28
N PRO A 103 -4.85 -20.19 -9.22
CA PRO A 103 -4.14 -21.28 -9.87
C PRO A 103 -4.20 -21.24 -11.41
N ASN A 104 -5.06 -20.39 -11.97
CA ASN A 104 -5.23 -20.19 -13.41
C ASN A 104 -4.44 -18.97 -13.94
N PHE A 105 -3.53 -18.44 -13.13
CA PHE A 105 -2.42 -17.60 -13.61
C PHE A 105 -1.54 -18.37 -14.61
#